data_AF-Q4DW51-F1
#
_entry.id   AF-Q4DW51-F1
#
_cell.length_a   1.000
_cell.length_b   1.000
_cell.length_c   1.000
_cell.angle_alpha   90.00
_cell.angle_beta   90.00
_cell.angle_gamma   90.00
#
_symmetry.space_group_name_H-M   'P 1'
#
loop_
_entity.id
_entity.type
_entity.pdbx_description
1 polymer ?
#
loop_
_entity_poly.entity_id
_entity_poly.type
_entity_poly.pdbx_seq_one_letter_code
_entity_poly.pdbx_strand_id
1 'polypeptide(L)'
;VDRTVVRLVSRFGDYVKDHPSTLKLPPQFVFFPAFMYHLRRSAYLQVFNCSPDETATLRLMLLKSSVQDSIIQIQPTLYSYRMDAPPQPVLLDSAAIQPDNILLLDTFFEVLVHLGSTIAAWRRAGYAELEEYAYFKEFLQVPVADAEILVAGRYPTPRFIYVCQDDPDARILYNRINPSRSYGGENDQKYGTNEGELVYTDDASLGVFMEHLKKLAVSQ
;
A
#
# COMPACT_ATOMS: atom_id res chain seq x y z
N VAL A 1 19.30 -1.53 8.69
CA VAL A 1 18.20 -2.49 8.45
C VAL A 1 18.63 -3.58 7.48
N ASP A 2 18.98 -3.23 6.23
CA ASP A 2 19.28 -4.19 5.16
C ASP A 2 20.30 -5.28 5.53
N ARG A 3 21.42 -4.94 6.18
CA ARG A 3 22.42 -5.94 6.65
C ARG A 3 21.83 -6.99 7.60
N THR A 4 20.90 -6.59 8.45
CA THR A 4 20.24 -7.50 9.40
C THR A 4 19.28 -8.44 8.66
N VAL A 5 18.54 -7.92 7.68
CA VAL A 5 17.63 -8.72 6.85
C VAL A 5 18.40 -9.79 6.09
N VAL A 6 19.50 -9.40 5.42
CA VAL A 6 20.36 -10.36 4.69
C VAL A 6 20.88 -11.46 5.60
N ARG A 7 21.40 -11.11 6.79
CA ARG A 7 21.90 -12.10 7.76
C ARG A 7 20.80 -13.05 8.25
N LEU A 8 19.60 -12.55 8.50
CA LEU A 8 18.47 -13.39 8.94
C LEU A 8 18.02 -14.34 7.83
N VAL A 9 17.88 -13.83 6.61
CA VAL A 9 17.49 -14.62 5.44
C VAL A 9 18.55 -15.68 5.11
N SER A 10 19.84 -15.34 5.18
CA SER A 10 20.93 -16.31 5.00
C SER A 10 20.97 -17.36 6.12
N ARG A 11 20.63 -16.98 7.36
CA ARG A 11 20.66 -17.91 8.50
C ARG A 11 19.48 -18.88 8.54
N PHE A 12 18.28 -18.43 8.15
CA PHE A 12 17.04 -19.19 8.31
C PHE A 12 16.39 -19.64 6.99
N GLY A 13 16.93 -19.20 5.85
CA GLY A 13 16.46 -19.62 4.54
C GLY A 13 17.13 -20.90 4.08
N ASP A 14 16.37 -21.75 3.38
CA ASP A 14 16.91 -22.91 2.67
C ASP A 14 17.27 -22.50 1.25
N TYR A 15 18.53 -22.70 0.85
CA TYR A 15 19.01 -22.39 -0.49
C TYR A 15 20.21 -23.24 -0.87
N VAL A 16 20.43 -23.37 -2.18
CA VAL A 16 21.70 -23.80 -2.74
C VAL A 16 22.56 -22.55 -2.93
N LYS A 17 23.81 -22.61 -2.46
CA LYS A 17 24.78 -21.51 -2.58
C LYS A 17 24.86 -21.03 -4.04
N ASP A 18 24.93 -19.71 -4.22
CA ASP A 18 25.00 -19.05 -5.53
C ASP A 18 23.81 -19.30 -6.49
N HIS A 19 22.71 -19.90 -6.00
CA HIS A 19 21.48 -20.12 -6.77
C HIS A 19 20.26 -19.40 -6.16
N PRO A 20 20.04 -18.10 -6.48
CA PRO A 20 19.00 -17.26 -5.86
C PRO A 20 17.57 -17.78 -6.02
N SER A 21 17.28 -18.53 -7.09
CA SER A 21 15.96 -19.11 -7.38
C SER A 21 15.55 -20.20 -6.38
N THR A 22 16.53 -20.80 -5.70
CA THR A 22 16.29 -21.90 -4.74
C THR A 22 15.91 -21.41 -3.35
N LEU A 23 16.10 -20.12 -3.05
CA LEU A 23 15.86 -19.56 -1.72
C LEU A 23 14.39 -19.68 -1.33
N LYS A 24 14.15 -20.41 -0.24
CA LYS A 24 12.85 -20.54 0.42
C LYS A 24 12.97 -20.11 1.87
N LEU A 25 11.96 -19.39 2.34
CA LEU A 25 11.84 -18.98 3.73
C LEU A 25 10.78 -19.83 4.44
N PRO A 26 10.97 -20.16 5.72
CA PRO A 26 9.92 -20.77 6.54
C PRO A 26 8.66 -19.88 6.59
N PRO A 27 7.46 -20.47 6.70
CA PRO A 27 6.21 -19.72 6.70
C PRO A 27 6.10 -18.71 7.85
N GLN A 28 6.77 -18.95 8.98
CA GLN A 28 6.81 -18.02 10.11
C GLN A 28 7.64 -16.76 9.84
N PHE A 29 8.51 -16.79 8.82
CA PHE A 29 9.46 -15.72 8.51
C PHE A 29 9.24 -15.10 7.12
N VAL A 30 8.36 -15.68 6.30
CA VAL A 30 8.15 -15.27 4.90
C VAL A 30 7.74 -13.80 4.73
N PHE A 31 7.01 -13.23 5.69
CA PHE A 31 6.56 -11.83 5.65
C PHE A 31 7.61 -10.83 6.15
N PHE A 32 8.63 -11.28 6.86
CA PHE A 32 9.61 -10.39 7.49
C PHE A 32 10.35 -9.49 6.47
N PRO A 33 10.84 -10.01 5.31
CA PRO A 33 11.43 -9.16 4.27
C PRO A 33 10.49 -8.07 3.77
N ALA A 34 9.19 -8.38 3.60
CA ALA A 34 8.20 -7.41 3.15
C ALA A 34 8.00 -6.30 4.20
N PHE A 35 7.87 -6.64 5.49
CA PHE A 35 7.80 -5.63 6.55
C PHE A 35 9.04 -4.73 6.59
N MET A 36 10.23 -5.31 6.40
CA MET A 36 11.47 -4.53 6.36
C MET A 36 11.55 -3.62 5.13
N TYR A 37 11.00 -4.05 4.00
CA TYR A 37 10.85 -3.23 2.80
C TYR A 37 9.91 -2.04 3.02
N HIS A 38 8.78 -2.22 3.72
CA HIS A 38 7.91 -1.08 4.04
C HIS A 38 8.54 -0.19 5.11
N LEU A 39 9.15 -0.76 6.15
CA LEU A 39 9.81 0.00 7.23
C LEU A 39 10.94 0.90 6.69
N ARG A 40 11.82 0.40 5.81
CA ARG A 40 12.94 1.18 5.25
C ARG A 40 12.51 2.37 4.40
N ARG A 41 11.29 2.36 3.87
CA ARG A 41 10.69 3.43 3.04
C ARG A 41 9.76 4.35 3.85
N SER A 42 9.36 3.90 5.04
CA SER A 42 8.45 4.66 5.91
C SER A 42 9.09 5.95 6.43
N ALA A 43 8.23 6.90 6.82
CA ALA A 43 8.61 8.17 7.43
C ALA A 43 9.32 8.02 8.79
N TYR A 44 9.32 6.82 9.40
CA TYR A 44 10.09 6.56 10.62
C TYR A 44 11.61 6.63 10.35
N LEU A 45 12.03 6.22 9.15
CA LEU A 45 13.43 6.15 8.72
C LEU A 45 13.77 7.17 7.63
N GLN A 46 12.91 7.34 6.63
CA GLN A 46 13.09 8.33 5.55
C GLN A 46 12.31 9.61 5.89
N VAL A 47 13.01 10.58 6.48
CA VAL A 47 12.40 11.82 7.00
C VAL A 47 12.31 12.93 5.95
N PHE A 48 12.55 12.64 4.67
CA PHE A 48 12.37 13.60 3.60
C PHE A 48 10.88 13.95 3.49
N ASN A 49 10.57 15.25 3.34
CA ASN A 49 9.20 15.78 3.32
C ASN A 49 8.40 15.56 4.62
N CYS A 50 9.08 15.40 5.76
CA CYS A 50 8.47 15.44 7.09
C CYS A 50 9.19 16.50 7.96
N SER A 51 8.43 17.24 8.74
CA SER A 51 9.01 18.12 9.76
C SER A 51 9.63 17.30 10.90
N PRO A 52 10.58 17.89 11.66
CA PRO A 52 11.13 17.23 12.85
C PRO A 52 10.04 16.82 13.87
N ASP A 53 9.02 17.65 14.05
CA ASP A 53 7.92 17.41 15.00
C ASP A 53 6.98 16.29 14.54
N GLU A 54 6.66 16.23 13.24
CA GLU A 54 5.92 15.10 12.66
C GLU A 54 6.70 13.80 12.84
N THR A 55 8.00 13.82 12.53
CA THR A 55 8.87 12.65 12.70
C THR A 55 8.92 12.19 14.17
N ALA A 56 9.03 13.12 15.11
CA ALA A 56 9.03 12.82 16.54
C ALA A 56 7.69 12.19 16.97
N THR A 57 6.57 12.73 16.48
CA THR A 57 5.23 12.21 16.75
C THR A 57 5.05 10.79 16.21
N LEU A 58 5.42 10.56 14.95
CA LEU A 58 5.33 9.24 14.32
C LEU A 58 6.12 8.20 15.10
N ARG A 59 7.37 8.51 15.48
CA ARG A 59 8.22 7.60 16.26
C ARG A 59 7.66 7.33 17.65
N LEU A 60 7.16 8.37 18.33
CA LEU A 60 6.53 8.24 19.65
C LEU A 60 5.33 7.30 19.60
N MET A 61 4.49 7.44 18.57
CA MET A 61 3.32 6.61 18.37
C MET A 61 3.70 5.16 18.11
N LEU A 62 4.64 4.90 17.19
CA LEU A 62 5.12 3.55 16.91
C LEU A 62 5.68 2.84 18.16
N LEU A 63 6.41 3.56 19.03
CA LEU A 63 6.97 2.99 20.26
C LEU A 63 5.93 2.71 21.36
N LYS A 64 4.75 3.34 21.28
CA LYS A 64 3.66 3.19 22.27
C LYS A 64 2.53 2.28 21.79
N SER A 65 2.48 1.98 20.51
CA SER A 65 1.43 1.20 19.88
C SER A 65 1.53 -0.30 20.18
N SER A 66 0.38 -0.99 20.07
CA SER A 66 0.33 -2.45 20.14
C SER A 66 1.05 -3.08 18.94
N VAL A 67 1.31 -4.39 18.99
CA VAL A 67 1.89 -5.11 17.83
C VAL A 67 1.00 -5.00 16.60
N GLN A 68 -0.33 -5.09 16.78
CA GLN A 68 -1.30 -5.01 15.70
C GLN A 68 -1.27 -3.63 15.04
N ASP A 69 -1.29 -2.55 15.83
CA ASP A 69 -1.23 -1.19 15.32
C ASP A 69 0.13 -0.88 14.67
N SER A 70 1.21 -1.42 15.24
CA SER A 70 2.57 -1.27 14.69
C SER A 70 2.70 -1.91 13.32
N ILE A 71 2.04 -3.05 13.09
CA ILE A 71 2.03 -3.71 11.78
C ILE A 71 1.36 -2.80 10.74
N ILE A 72 0.18 -2.23 11.05
CA ILE A 72 -0.55 -1.31 10.17
C ILE A 72 0.28 -0.04 9.90
N GLN A 73 0.93 0.49 10.94
CA GLN A 73 1.82 1.64 10.85
C GLN A 73 3.02 1.42 9.93
N ILE A 74 3.59 0.21 9.92
CA ILE A 74 4.74 -0.14 9.07
C ILE A 74 4.29 -0.48 7.65
N GLN A 75 3.29 -1.34 7.51
CA GLN A 75 2.72 -1.78 6.25
C GLN A 75 1.21 -1.49 6.26
N PRO A 76 0.80 -0.35 5.67
CA PRO A 76 -0.61 -0.01 5.52
C PRO A 76 -1.43 -1.12 4.90
N THR A 77 -2.69 -1.24 5.32
CA THR A 77 -3.64 -2.19 4.74
C THR A 77 -4.40 -1.52 3.60
N LEU A 78 -4.73 -2.31 2.58
CA LEU A 78 -5.47 -1.84 1.42
C LEU A 78 -6.60 -2.84 1.13
N TYR A 79 -7.83 -2.34 1.11
CA TYR A 79 -9.01 -3.11 0.72
C TYR A 79 -9.55 -2.61 -0.61
N SER A 80 -9.94 -3.54 -1.49
CA SER A 80 -10.60 -3.24 -2.74
C SER A 80 -12.08 -3.61 -2.64
N TYR A 81 -12.93 -2.64 -2.99
CA TYR A 81 -14.37 -2.79 -3.12
C TYR A 81 -14.71 -2.72 -4.60
N ARG A 82 -15.44 -3.72 -5.08
CA ARG A 82 -15.97 -3.77 -6.45
C ARG A 82 -17.47 -4.06 -6.37
N MET A 83 -18.22 -3.72 -7.40
CA MET A 83 -19.66 -4.01 -7.41
C MET A 83 -19.96 -5.50 -7.63
N ASP A 84 -19.04 -6.21 -8.29
CA ASP A 84 -19.19 -7.62 -8.67
C ASP A 84 -18.62 -8.61 -7.63
N ALA A 85 -17.99 -8.11 -6.57
CA ALA A 85 -17.30 -8.95 -5.58
C ALA A 85 -17.37 -8.34 -4.16
N PRO A 86 -17.35 -9.17 -3.09
CA PRO A 86 -17.27 -8.67 -1.73
C PRO A 86 -15.93 -7.94 -1.48
N PRO A 87 -15.85 -7.06 -0.46
CA PRO A 87 -14.61 -6.38 -0.09
C PRO A 87 -13.49 -7.38 0.18
N GLN A 88 -12.34 -7.17 -0.44
CA GLN A 88 -11.19 -8.07 -0.32
C GLN A 88 -9.89 -7.31 -0.03
N PRO A 89 -9.00 -7.86 0.80
CA PRO A 89 -7.67 -7.29 1.00
C PRO A 89 -6.84 -7.46 -0.27
N VAL A 90 -6.18 -6.40 -0.69
CA VAL A 90 -5.29 -6.37 -1.87
C VAL A 90 -3.87 -6.00 -1.43
N LEU A 91 -2.89 -6.35 -2.25
CA LEU A 91 -1.51 -5.93 -2.01
C LEU A 91 -1.41 -4.41 -2.12
N LEU A 92 -0.55 -3.81 -1.31
CA LEU A 92 -0.24 -2.38 -1.35
C LEU A 92 0.65 -2.07 -2.58
N ASP A 93 0.08 -2.22 -3.77
CA ASP A 93 0.75 -2.26 -5.07
C ASP A 93 -0.01 -1.43 -6.11
N SER A 94 0.71 -0.85 -7.08
CA SER A 94 0.09 0.04 -8.07
C SER A 94 -0.91 -0.69 -8.97
N ALA A 95 -0.73 -2.01 -9.15
CA ALA A 95 -1.69 -2.84 -9.87
C ALA A 95 -3.06 -2.92 -9.19
N ALA A 96 -3.18 -2.59 -7.89
CA ALA A 96 -4.46 -2.58 -7.18
C ALA A 96 -5.34 -1.36 -7.53
N ILE A 97 -4.75 -0.30 -8.08
CA ILE A 97 -5.47 0.90 -8.51
C ILE A 97 -6.15 0.59 -9.83
N GLN A 98 -7.45 0.34 -9.80
CA GLN A 98 -8.24 0.04 -10.98
C GLN A 98 -9.34 1.09 -11.17
N PRO A 99 -9.76 1.37 -12.41
CA PRO A 99 -10.77 2.40 -12.66
C PRO A 99 -12.15 2.02 -12.10
N ASP A 100 -12.43 0.73 -11.96
CA ASP A 100 -13.71 0.13 -11.55
C ASP A 100 -13.78 -0.30 -10.07
N ASN A 101 -12.81 0.10 -9.24
CA ASN A 101 -12.80 -0.22 -7.81
C ASN A 101 -12.70 1.02 -6.89
N ILE A 102 -13.17 0.85 -5.66
CA ILE A 102 -12.90 1.78 -4.56
C ILE A 102 -11.84 1.14 -3.68
N LEU A 103 -10.82 1.89 -3.31
CA LEU A 103 -9.79 1.45 -2.39
C LEU A 103 -9.99 2.11 -1.03
N LEU A 104 -9.89 1.31 0.04
CA LEU A 104 -9.78 1.80 1.41
C LEU A 104 -8.35 1.54 1.89
N LEU A 105 -7.56 2.61 1.96
CA LEU A 105 -6.23 2.61 2.52
C LEU A 105 -6.29 2.98 3.99
N ASP A 106 -5.60 2.20 4.81
CA ASP A 106 -5.45 2.47 6.22
C ASP A 106 -3.97 2.48 6.61
N THR A 107 -3.46 3.66 6.97
CA THR A 107 -2.08 3.91 7.40
C THR A 107 -1.93 4.06 8.92
N PHE A 108 -2.95 3.67 9.69
CA PHE A 108 -3.14 3.98 11.11
C PHE A 108 -3.40 5.46 11.44
N PHE A 109 -2.66 6.39 10.82
CA PHE A 109 -2.83 7.84 11.00
C PHE A 109 -3.85 8.46 10.04
N GLU A 110 -4.05 7.82 8.89
CA GLU A 110 -4.94 8.29 7.83
C GLU A 110 -5.77 7.10 7.33
N VAL A 111 -7.07 7.34 7.18
CA VAL A 111 -7.99 6.40 6.55
C VAL A 111 -8.49 7.07 5.27
N LEU A 112 -8.09 6.53 4.13
CA LEU A 112 -8.29 7.14 2.81
C LEU A 112 -9.19 6.25 1.94
N VAL A 113 -10.30 6.81 1.50
CA VAL A 113 -11.19 6.21 0.49
C VAL A 113 -10.84 6.82 -0.87
N HIS A 114 -10.40 5.98 -1.81
CA HIS A 114 -10.00 6.37 -3.15
C HIS A 114 -10.96 5.77 -4.19
N LEU A 115 -11.64 6.63 -4.94
CA LEU A 115 -12.50 6.23 -6.05
C LEU A 115 -11.69 6.10 -7.35
N GLY A 116 -11.73 4.93 -7.98
CA GLY A 116 -11.24 4.74 -9.35
C GLY A 116 -11.95 5.64 -10.36
N SER A 117 -11.28 5.94 -11.49
CA SER A 117 -11.77 6.92 -12.47
C SER A 117 -13.17 6.65 -13.02
N THR A 118 -13.56 5.39 -13.26
CA THR A 118 -14.91 5.03 -13.73
C THR A 118 -15.96 5.30 -12.65
N ILE A 119 -15.68 4.91 -11.41
CA ILE A 119 -16.60 5.15 -10.29
C ILE A 119 -16.73 6.65 -10.00
N ALA A 120 -15.61 7.37 -10.05
CA ALA A 120 -15.62 8.82 -9.91
C ALA A 120 -16.44 9.48 -11.02
N ALA A 121 -16.31 9.03 -12.27
CA ALA A 121 -17.12 9.51 -13.38
C ALA A 121 -18.62 9.21 -13.17
N TRP A 122 -18.97 8.01 -12.72
CA TRP A 122 -20.36 7.66 -12.43
C TRP A 122 -20.95 8.49 -11.29
N ARG A 123 -20.17 8.76 -10.24
CA ARG A 123 -20.56 9.64 -9.15
C ARG A 123 -20.79 11.08 -9.65
N ARG A 124 -19.89 11.62 -10.48
CA ARG A 124 -20.02 12.96 -11.08
C ARG A 124 -21.23 13.08 -12.01
N ALA A 125 -21.57 12.01 -12.72
CA ALA A 125 -22.73 11.95 -13.60
C ALA A 125 -24.08 11.88 -12.84
N GLY A 126 -24.06 11.76 -11.50
CA GLY A 126 -25.28 11.72 -10.70
C GLY A 126 -25.99 10.38 -10.70
N TYR A 127 -25.36 9.29 -11.15
CA TYR A 127 -26.01 7.97 -11.15
C TYR A 127 -26.45 7.55 -9.74
N ALA A 128 -25.74 7.95 -8.69
CA ALA A 128 -26.11 7.63 -7.30
C ALA A 128 -27.42 8.30 -6.82
N GLU A 129 -27.95 9.28 -7.56
CA GLU A 129 -29.20 9.99 -7.24
C GLU A 129 -30.41 9.39 -7.96
N LEU A 130 -30.17 8.59 -9.01
CA LEU A 130 -31.21 7.94 -9.79
C LEU A 130 -31.70 6.68 -9.08
N GLU A 131 -33.03 6.50 -8.99
CA GLU A 131 -33.66 5.35 -8.32
C GLU A 131 -33.24 4.01 -8.97
N GLU A 132 -33.06 4.00 -10.30
CA GLU A 132 -32.59 2.84 -11.07
C GLU A 132 -31.19 2.35 -10.64
N TYR A 133 -30.40 3.22 -10.01
CA TYR A 133 -29.02 2.97 -9.60
C TYR A 133 -28.86 3.05 -8.07
N ALA A 134 -29.92 2.78 -7.30
CA ALA A 134 -29.88 2.76 -5.84
C ALA A 134 -28.76 1.84 -5.29
N TYR A 135 -28.48 0.72 -5.97
CA TYR A 135 -27.37 -0.18 -5.63
C TYR A 135 -26.00 0.51 -5.70
N PHE A 136 -25.80 1.46 -6.62
CA PHE A 136 -24.57 2.22 -6.73
C PHE A 136 -24.40 3.18 -5.55
N LYS A 137 -25.51 3.81 -5.11
CA LYS A 137 -25.51 4.65 -3.91
C LYS A 137 -25.15 3.84 -2.67
N GLU A 138 -25.72 2.65 -2.50
CA GLU A 138 -25.37 1.74 -1.40
C GLU A 138 -23.90 1.34 -1.47
N PHE A 139 -23.41 0.94 -2.65
CA PHE A 139 -22.02 0.57 -2.87
C PHE A 139 -21.03 1.69 -2.47
N LEU A 140 -21.33 2.96 -2.77
CA LEU A 140 -20.50 4.09 -2.36
C LEU A 140 -20.43 4.28 -0.83
N GLN A 141 -21.45 3.85 -0.08
CA GLN A 141 -21.50 3.97 1.37
C GLN A 141 -20.74 2.85 2.09
N VAL A 142 -20.62 1.67 1.49
CA VAL A 142 -19.93 0.52 2.10
C VAL A 142 -18.50 0.86 2.57
N PRO A 143 -17.58 1.37 1.72
CA PRO A 143 -16.22 1.70 2.17
C PRO A 143 -16.18 2.88 3.15
N VAL A 144 -17.18 3.78 3.12
CA VAL A 144 -17.27 4.90 4.07
C VAL A 144 -17.66 4.39 5.45
N ALA A 145 -18.64 3.50 5.54
CA ALA A 145 -19.03 2.87 6.81
C ALA A 145 -17.87 2.10 7.44
N ASP A 146 -17.13 1.32 6.64
CA ASP A 146 -15.93 0.62 7.11
C ASP A 146 -14.84 1.59 7.59
N ALA A 147 -14.64 2.70 6.87
CA ALA A 147 -13.71 3.74 7.28
C ALA A 147 -14.11 4.43 8.60
N GLU A 148 -15.40 4.72 8.80
CA GLU A 148 -15.91 5.32 10.03
C GLU A 148 -15.68 4.41 11.24
N ILE A 149 -15.84 3.10 11.08
CA ILE A 149 -15.52 2.11 12.12
C ILE A 149 -14.03 2.18 12.50
N LEU A 150 -13.13 2.26 11.51
CA LEU A 150 -11.68 2.40 11.76
C LEU A 150 -11.34 3.72 12.47
N VAL A 151 -11.98 4.82 12.08
CA VAL A 151 -11.77 6.14 12.67
C VAL A 151 -12.24 6.19 14.12
N ALA A 152 -13.43 5.61 14.40
CA ALA A 152 -14.01 5.58 15.74
C ALA A 152 -13.24 4.67 16.71
N GLY A 153 -12.59 3.62 16.20
CA GLY A 153 -11.90 2.62 17.01
C GLY A 153 -10.48 2.98 17.47
N ARG A 154 -9.95 4.17 17.13
CA ARG A 154 -8.52 4.47 17.27
C ARG A 154 -8.18 5.74 18.04
N TYR A 155 -6.99 5.69 18.65
CA TYR A 155 -6.34 6.82 19.29
C TYR A 155 -4.87 6.94 18.85
N PRO A 156 -4.41 8.11 18.38
CA PRO A 156 -5.21 9.30 18.07
C PRO A 156 -6.18 9.00 16.92
N THR A 157 -7.25 9.80 16.84
CA THR A 157 -8.23 9.66 15.76
C THR A 157 -7.55 9.91 14.41
N PRO A 158 -7.60 8.96 13.47
CA PRO A 158 -6.96 9.14 12.17
C PRO A 158 -7.68 10.20 11.34
N ARG A 159 -6.93 10.84 10.44
CA ARG A 159 -7.51 11.74 9.45
C ARG A 159 -8.29 10.93 8.42
N PHE A 160 -9.59 11.19 8.32
CA PHE A 160 -10.42 10.62 7.26
C PHE A 160 -10.28 11.46 5.98
N ILE A 161 -10.03 10.79 4.85
CA ILE A 161 -9.77 11.40 3.55
C ILE A 161 -10.63 10.69 2.51
N TYR A 162 -11.38 11.44 1.72
CA TYR A 162 -12.22 10.92 0.65
C TYR A 162 -11.82 11.59 -0.66
N VAL A 163 -11.28 10.82 -1.60
CA VAL A 163 -10.65 11.34 -2.82
C VAL A 163 -11.03 10.55 -4.06
N CYS A 164 -11.01 11.21 -5.20
CA CYS A 164 -11.01 10.59 -6.52
C CYS A 164 -9.58 10.47 -7.05
N GLN A 165 -9.38 9.62 -8.06
CA GLN A 165 -8.09 9.40 -8.71
C GLN A 165 -7.38 10.68 -9.17
N ASP A 166 -8.14 11.68 -9.63
CA ASP A 166 -7.59 12.95 -10.15
C ASP A 166 -7.35 14.01 -9.05
N ASP A 167 -7.72 13.73 -7.80
CA ASP A 167 -7.64 14.72 -6.73
C ASP A 167 -6.19 14.84 -6.19
N PRO A 168 -5.73 16.05 -5.79
CA PRO A 168 -4.37 16.25 -5.28
C PRO A 168 -4.00 15.37 -4.07
N ASP A 169 -4.99 15.03 -3.23
CA ASP A 169 -4.79 14.21 -2.03
C ASP A 169 -4.67 12.71 -2.36
N ALA A 170 -4.96 12.27 -3.59
CA ALA A 170 -4.68 10.91 -4.05
C ALA A 170 -3.18 10.56 -3.96
N ARG A 171 -2.29 11.57 -3.97
CA ARG A 171 -0.84 11.42 -3.73
C ARG A 171 -0.50 10.66 -2.44
N ILE A 172 -1.37 10.71 -1.42
CA ILE A 172 -1.17 9.99 -0.15
C ILE A 172 -1.15 8.48 -0.39
N LEU A 173 -2.04 7.99 -1.26
CA LEU A 173 -2.07 6.59 -1.69
C LEU A 173 -0.82 6.24 -2.50
N TYR A 174 -0.51 7.03 -3.53
CA TYR A 174 0.63 6.79 -4.43
C TYR A 174 1.98 6.73 -3.68
N ASN A 175 2.17 7.56 -2.65
CA ASN A 175 3.39 7.60 -1.84
C ASN A 175 3.56 6.38 -0.90
N ARG A 176 2.54 5.55 -0.71
CA ARG A 176 2.58 4.36 0.16
C ARG A 176 2.66 3.06 -0.62
N ILE A 177 2.18 3.09 -1.86
CA ILE A 177 2.11 1.95 -2.75
C ILE A 177 3.51 1.46 -3.18
N ASN A 178 3.60 0.16 -3.46
CA ASN A 178 4.73 -0.43 -4.13
C ASN A 178 4.72 -0.11 -5.63
N PRO A 179 5.75 0.55 -6.19
CA PRO A 179 5.82 0.90 -7.60
C PRO A 179 6.23 -0.31 -8.46
N SER A 180 5.37 -1.32 -8.57
CA SER A 180 5.64 -2.48 -9.43
C SER A 180 5.64 -2.13 -10.92
N ARG A 181 4.87 -1.10 -11.31
CA ARG A 181 4.91 -0.45 -12.62
C ARG A 181 5.53 0.93 -12.48
N SER A 182 6.76 1.07 -12.96
CA SER A 182 7.52 2.32 -12.92
C SER A 182 7.65 2.88 -14.33
N TYR A 183 7.68 4.20 -14.43
CA TYR A 183 7.78 4.93 -15.70
C TYR A 183 9.06 4.63 -16.51
N GLY A 184 10.09 4.07 -15.87
CA GLY A 184 11.37 3.69 -16.49
C GLY A 184 11.42 2.28 -17.07
N GLY A 185 10.37 1.45 -16.93
CA GLY A 185 10.34 0.10 -17.48
C GLY A 185 10.21 0.11 -19.01
N GLU A 186 11.10 -0.59 -19.72
CA GLU A 186 11.11 -0.67 -21.20
C GLU A 186 9.78 -1.13 -21.83
N ASN A 187 8.90 -1.80 -21.05
CA ASN A 187 7.60 -2.27 -21.52
C ASN A 187 6.42 -1.35 -21.21
N ASP A 188 6.57 -0.35 -20.33
CA ASP A 188 5.45 0.50 -19.86
C ASP A 188 5.27 1.79 -20.68
N GLN A 189 6.23 2.12 -21.57
CA GLN A 189 6.15 3.27 -22.49
C GLN A 189 5.35 3.01 -23.77
N LYS A 190 4.60 1.90 -23.87
CA LYS A 190 3.69 1.69 -25.01
C LYS A 190 2.48 2.62 -24.89
N TYR A 191 2.23 3.40 -25.94
CA TYR A 191 0.99 4.16 -26.12
C TYR A 191 -0.23 3.25 -25.81
N GLY A 192 -1.04 3.63 -24.82
CA GLY A 192 -2.24 2.89 -24.39
C GLY A 192 -2.10 2.11 -23.08
N THR A 193 -0.99 2.24 -22.34
CA THR A 193 -0.91 1.76 -20.95
C THR A 193 -1.77 2.65 -20.03
N ASN A 194 -2.48 2.02 -19.08
CA ASN A 194 -3.32 2.72 -18.11
C ASN A 194 -2.46 3.68 -17.26
N GLU A 195 -2.46 4.98 -17.61
CA GLU A 195 -1.66 6.02 -16.93
C GLU A 195 -1.87 6.03 -15.41
N GLY A 196 -3.06 5.63 -14.95
CA GLY A 196 -3.41 5.55 -13.52
C GLY A 196 -2.60 4.55 -12.69
N GLU A 197 -1.95 3.58 -13.31
CA GLU A 197 -1.17 2.53 -12.64
C GLU A 197 0.32 2.87 -12.52
N LEU A 198 0.78 3.94 -13.18
CA LEU A 198 2.18 4.35 -13.19
C LEU A 198 2.50 5.21 -11.96
N VAL A 199 3.45 4.76 -11.15
CA VAL A 199 3.99 5.55 -10.04
C VAL A 199 5.28 6.22 -10.50
N TYR A 200 5.31 7.55 -10.45
CA TYR A 200 6.48 8.36 -10.83
C TYR A 200 7.50 8.40 -9.69
N THR A 201 8.25 7.31 -9.51
CA THR A 201 9.34 7.22 -8.53
C THR A 201 10.50 6.35 -9.04
N ASP A 202 11.71 6.66 -8.59
CA ASP A 202 12.92 5.86 -8.79
C ASP A 202 13.11 4.80 -7.68
N ASP A 203 12.17 4.73 -6.73
CA ASP A 203 12.24 3.76 -5.64
C ASP A 203 12.17 2.32 -6.17
N ALA A 204 13.08 1.48 -5.66
CA ALA A 204 13.08 0.06 -5.98
C ALA A 204 11.77 -0.60 -5.51
N SER A 205 11.11 -1.33 -6.41
CA SER A 205 9.92 -2.12 -6.07
C SER A 205 10.24 -3.27 -5.11
N LEU A 206 9.20 -3.82 -4.47
CA LEU A 206 9.33 -4.99 -3.60
C LEU A 206 9.94 -6.17 -4.36
N GLY A 207 9.58 -6.35 -5.64
CA GLY A 207 10.16 -7.37 -6.51
C GLY A 207 11.68 -7.23 -6.64
N VAL A 208 12.15 -6.03 -7.01
CA VAL A 208 13.59 -5.72 -7.15
C VAL A 208 14.31 -5.87 -5.81
N PHE A 209 13.70 -5.40 -4.71
CA PHE A 209 14.23 -5.57 -3.36
C PHE A 209 14.42 -7.06 -3.01
N MET A 210 13.42 -7.90 -3.30
CA MET A 210 13.46 -9.33 -3.02
C MET A 210 14.50 -10.05 -3.89
N GLU A 211 14.67 -9.66 -5.15
CA GLU A 211 15.72 -10.22 -6.02
C GLU A 211 17.12 -9.89 -5.51
N HIS A 212 17.37 -8.65 -5.11
CA HIS A 212 18.65 -8.24 -4.53
C HIS A 212 18.91 -8.94 -3.20
N LEU A 213 17.89 -9.04 -2.35
CA LEU A 213 17.97 -9.77 -1.09
C LEU A 213 18.31 -11.25 -1.31
N LYS A 214 17.66 -11.90 -2.28
CA LYS A 214 17.97 -13.29 -2.66
C LYS A 214 19.42 -13.45 -3.09
N LYS A 215 19.90 -12.61 -4.02
CA LYS A 215 21.29 -12.64 -4.51
C LYS A 215 22.31 -12.50 -3.38
N LEU A 216 22.10 -11.53 -2.48
CA LEU A 216 23.01 -11.30 -1.37
C LEU A 216 22.96 -12.43 -0.33
N ALA A 217 21.78 -12.95 -0.01
CA ALA A 217 21.64 -14.01 0.99
C ALA A 217 22.29 -15.33 0.56
N VAL A 218 22.18 -15.71 -0.72
CA VAL A 218 22.78 -16.96 -1.21
C VAL A 218 24.29 -16.89 -1.46
N SER A 219 24.84 -15.66 -1.49
CA SER A 219 26.28 -15.39 -1.67
C SER A 219 27.08 -15.37 -0.35
N GLN A 220 26.39 -15.34 0.80
CA GLN A 220 27.02 -15.49 2.12
C GLN A 220 27.41 -16.95 2.36
#